data_AF-A0AAW2JVP8-F1
#
_entry.id   AF-A0AAW2JVP8-F1
#
_cell.length_a   1.000
_cell.length_b   1.000
_cell.length_c   1.000
_cell.angle_alpha   90.00
_cell.angle_beta   90.00
_cell.angle_gamma   90.00
#
_symmetry.space_group_name_H-M   'P 1'
#
loop_
_entity.id
_entity.type
_entity.pdbx_description
1 polymer ?
#
loop_
_entity_poly.entity_id
_entity_poly.type
_entity_poly.pdbx_seq_one_letter_code
_entity_poly.pdbx_strand_id
1 'polypeptide(L)'
;MQVDLDLVQEHRDNANARVEAYKEMMAKSYNSKVRRSEFQVGDLVLRRPYATRNLGKLDVKWEGPYQVSKLQKVEPIDCKEWMA
;
A
#
# COMPACT_ATOMS: atom_id res chain seq x y z
N MET A 1 -5.32 -15.97 -38.92
CA MET A 1 -5.48 -14.69 -38.20
C MET A 1 -5.85 -14.88 -36.73
N GLN A 2 -6.70 -15.85 -36.35
CA GLN A 2 -6.99 -16.16 -34.93
C GLN A 2 -5.76 -16.63 -34.12
N VAL A 3 -4.97 -17.56 -34.67
CA VAL A 3 -3.78 -18.13 -33.98
C VAL A 3 -2.76 -17.06 -33.55
N ASP A 4 -2.60 -16.01 -34.34
CA ASP A 4 -1.65 -14.92 -34.04
C ASP A 4 -2.14 -14.03 -32.88
N LEU A 5 -3.46 -13.82 -32.79
CA LEU A 5 -4.08 -13.09 -31.69
C LEU A 5 -3.99 -13.84 -30.35
N ASP A 6 -4.13 -15.17 -30.39
CA ASP A 6 -4.02 -16.03 -29.21
C ASP A 6 -2.60 -16.00 -28.63
N LEU A 7 -1.58 -16.01 -29.49
CA LEU A 7 -0.17 -15.89 -29.07
C LEU A 7 0.12 -14.55 -28.39
N VAL A 8 -0.38 -13.44 -28.96
CA VAL A 8 -0.23 -12.11 -28.36
C VAL A 8 -0.92 -12.04 -27.01
N GLN A 9 -2.09 -12.66 -26.87
CA GLN A 9 -2.80 -12.71 -25.60
C GLN A 9 -2.04 -13.53 -24.55
N GLU A 10 -1.53 -14.70 -24.92
CA GLU A 10 -0.70 -15.54 -24.05
C GLU A 10 0.55 -14.78 -23.53
N HIS A 11 1.21 -14.02 -24.39
CA HIS A 11 2.34 -13.18 -24.00
C HIS A 11 1.97 -12.08 -23.00
N ARG A 12 0.80 -11.44 -23.17
CA ARG A 12 0.31 -10.43 -22.23
C ARG A 12 -0.03 -11.05 -20.89
N ASP A 13 -0.69 -12.20 -20.88
CA ASP A 13 -1.08 -12.89 -19.66
C ASP A 13 0.16 -13.36 -18.88
N ASN A 14 1.19 -13.85 -19.57
CA ASN A 14 2.48 -14.18 -18.95
C ASN A 14 3.15 -12.93 -18.35
N ALA A 15 3.14 -11.80 -19.07
CA ALA A 15 3.69 -10.54 -18.56
C ALA A 15 2.92 -10.04 -17.31
N ASN A 16 1.59 -10.12 -17.34
CA ASN A 16 0.73 -9.74 -16.22
C ASN A 16 0.99 -10.62 -15.00
N ALA A 17 1.07 -11.95 -15.19
CA ALA A 17 1.38 -12.89 -14.12
C ALA A 17 2.73 -12.58 -13.45
N ARG A 18 3.75 -12.18 -14.21
CA ARG A 18 5.05 -11.75 -13.67
C ARG A 18 4.93 -10.46 -12.84
N VAL A 19 4.16 -9.48 -13.33
CA VAL A 19 3.93 -8.23 -12.61
C VAL A 19 3.19 -8.48 -11.30
N GLU A 20 2.17 -9.33 -11.32
CA GLU A 20 1.42 -9.71 -10.12
C GLU A 20 2.29 -10.44 -9.11
N ALA A 21 3.05 -11.45 -9.55
CA ALA A 21 4.00 -12.16 -8.68
C ALA A 21 5.02 -11.20 -8.06
N TYR A 22 5.53 -10.23 -8.83
CA TYR A 22 6.43 -9.21 -8.33
C TYR A 22 5.77 -8.32 -7.28
N LYS A 23 4.54 -7.84 -7.53
CA LYS A 23 3.77 -7.05 -6.55
C LYS A 23 3.56 -7.82 -5.24
N GLU A 24 3.22 -9.09 -5.31
CA GLU A 24 3.04 -9.94 -4.12
C GLU A 24 4.34 -10.12 -3.33
N MET A 25 5.45 -10.40 -4.00
CA MET A 25 6.75 -10.53 -3.35
C MET A 25 7.15 -9.23 -2.65
N MET A 26 6.92 -8.09 -3.29
CA MET A 26 7.16 -6.76 -2.72
C MET A 26 6.27 -6.51 -1.49
N ALA A 27 4.98 -6.83 -1.57
CA ALA A 27 4.05 -6.69 -0.46
C ALA A 27 4.46 -7.58 0.73
N LYS A 28 4.85 -8.84 0.49
CA LYS A 28 5.34 -9.76 1.53
C LYS A 28 6.61 -9.24 2.21
N SER A 29 7.58 -8.78 1.43
CA SER A 29 8.85 -8.24 1.93
C SER A 29 8.66 -6.94 2.73
N TYR A 30 7.73 -6.08 2.30
CA TYR A 30 7.39 -4.87 3.04
C TYR A 30 6.67 -5.22 4.35
N ASN A 31 5.60 -6.02 4.27
CA ASN A 31 4.77 -6.36 5.43
C ASN A 31 5.52 -7.15 6.50
N SER A 32 6.52 -7.97 6.14
CA SER A 32 7.35 -8.68 7.12
C SER A 32 8.21 -7.74 7.98
N LYS A 33 8.49 -6.53 7.50
CA LYS A 33 9.23 -5.48 8.24
C LYS A 33 8.30 -4.55 9.00
N VAL A 34 7.00 -4.56 8.70
CA VAL A 34 6.00 -3.76 9.41
C VAL A 34 5.68 -4.44 10.74
N ARG A 35 6.13 -3.85 11.84
CA ARG A 35 5.69 -4.26 13.17
C ARG A 35 4.31 -3.67 13.41
N ARG A 36 3.35 -4.52 13.79
CA ARG A 36 2.07 -4.05 14.32
C ARG A 36 2.36 -3.35 15.65
N SER A 37 2.34 -2.03 15.63
CA SER A 37 2.42 -1.21 16.84
C SER A 37 1.00 -0.91 17.31
N GLU A 38 0.70 -1.34 18.53
CA GLU A 38 -0.46 -0.83 19.25
C GLU A 38 -0.09 0.56 19.76
N PHE A 39 -0.93 1.55 19.46
CA PHE A 39 -0.74 2.92 19.94
C PHE A 39 -1.39 3.08 21.31
N GLN A 40 -0.77 3.87 22.17
CA GLN A 40 -1.31 4.29 23.46
C GLN A 40 -1.58 5.79 23.46
N VAL A 41 -2.51 6.22 24.31
CA VAL A 41 -2.75 7.65 24.54
C VAL A 41 -1.49 8.26 25.14
N GLY A 42 -0.99 9.33 24.54
CA GLY A 42 0.27 9.96 24.91
C GLY A 42 1.45 9.62 23.99
N ASP A 43 1.35 8.61 23.14
CA ASP A 43 2.41 8.29 22.18
C ASP A 43 2.59 9.40 21.15
N LEU A 44 3.86 9.66 20.81
CA LEU A 44 4.22 10.57 19.71
C LEU A 44 4.29 9.78 18.40
N VAL A 45 3.50 10.19 17.42
CA VAL A 45 3.36 9.52 16.13
C VAL A 45 3.53 10.50 14.97
N LEU A 46 4.09 10.01 13.87
CA LEU A 46 4.13 10.76 12.62
C LEU A 46 2.88 10.42 11.78
N ARG A 47 2.26 11.43 11.17
CA ARG A 47 1.07 11.24 10.35
C ARG A 47 1.40 11.40 8.87
N ARG A 48 0.95 10.47 8.03
CA ARG A 48 1.01 10.65 6.57
C ARG A 48 -0.03 11.72 6.15
N PRO A 49 0.35 12.74 5.37
CA PRO A 49 -0.61 13.72 4.86
C PRO A 49 -1.70 13.04 4.02
N TYR A 50 -2.91 13.61 4.04
CA TYR A 50 -4.01 13.16 3.19
C TYR A 50 -3.67 13.32 1.71
N ALA A 51 -4.18 12.40 0.87
CA ALA A 51 -3.91 12.35 -0.57
C ALA A 51 -4.32 13.62 -1.34
N THR A 52 -5.21 14.45 -0.77
CA THR A 52 -5.61 15.75 -1.32
C THR A 52 -4.50 16.79 -1.30
N ARG A 53 -3.43 16.55 -0.54
CA ARG A 53 -2.23 17.37 -0.58
C ARG A 53 -1.39 16.89 -1.77
N ASN A 54 -1.25 17.73 -2.80
CA ASN A 54 -0.36 17.47 -3.93
C ASN A 54 1.09 17.45 -3.43
N LEU A 55 1.56 16.29 -2.99
CA LEU A 55 2.93 16.07 -2.56
C LEU A 55 3.77 15.68 -3.77
N GLY A 56 4.75 16.51 -4.11
CA GLY A 56 5.79 16.15 -5.04
C GLY A 56 6.62 14.97 -4.52
N LYS A 57 7.39 14.34 -5.41
CA LYS A 57 8.23 13.16 -5.08
C LYS A 57 9.25 13.44 -3.96
N LEU A 58 9.62 14.70 -3.77
CA LEU A 58 10.60 15.18 -2.79
C LEU A 58 9.95 15.84 -1.57
N ASP A 59 8.63 15.95 -1.52
CA ASP A 59 7.96 16.52 -0.36
C ASP A 59 7.99 15.54 0.82
N VAL A 60 7.97 16.12 2.02
CA VAL A 60 8.03 15.34 3.26
C VAL A 60 6.77 14.49 3.37
N LYS A 61 6.94 13.17 3.34
CA LYS A 61 5.84 12.18 3.38
C LYS A 61 5.17 12.04 4.74
N TRP A 62 5.76 12.61 5.79
CA TRP A 62 5.34 12.46 7.17
C TRP A 62 5.30 13.82 7.85
N GLU A 63 4.15 14.19 8.39
CA GLU A 63 3.96 15.43 9.13
C GLU A 63 4.15 15.16 10.62
N GLY A 64 4.91 16.06 11.27
CA GLY A 64 4.87 16.40 12.70
C GLY A 64 5.05 15.25 13.71
N PRO A 65 5.53 15.53 14.92
CA PRO A 65 5.20 14.70 16.06
C PRO A 65 3.78 15.07 16.53
N TYR A 66 2.83 14.16 16.38
CA TYR A 66 1.48 14.28 16.93
C TYR A 66 1.36 13.42 18.19
N GLN A 67 0.63 13.91 19.19
CA GLN A 67 0.31 13.12 20.36
C GLN A 67 -1.04 12.42 20.19
N VAL A 68 -1.09 11.11 20.42
CA VAL A 68 -2.33 10.35 20.40
C VAL A 68 -3.21 10.78 21.58
N SER A 69 -4.38 11.35 21.30
CA SER A 69 -5.31 11.83 22.33
C SER A 69 -6.39 10.81 22.69
N LYS A 70 -6.87 10.02 21.72
CA LYS A 70 -7.91 9.00 21.89
C LYS A 70 -7.65 7.83 20.95
N LEU A 71 -7.90 6.62 21.44
CA LEU A 71 -7.89 5.41 20.63
C LEU A 71 -9.31 5.11 20.15
N GLN A 72 -9.49 4.97 18.85
CA GLN A 72 -10.73 4.48 18.26
C GLN A 72 -10.51 3.03 17.85
N LYS A 73 -11.39 2.14 18.30
CA LYS A 73 -11.47 0.79 17.73
C LYS A 73 -12.09 0.93 16.35
N VAL A 74 -11.23 1.02 15.35
CA VAL A 74 -11.64 0.94 13.95
C VAL A 74 -11.73 -0.53 13.57
N GLU A 75 -12.78 -0.88 12.82
CA GLU A 75 -12.82 -2.19 12.18
C GLU A 75 -11.59 -2.37 11.27
N PRO A 76 -11.09 -3.60 11.10
CA PRO A 76 -9.97 -3.86 10.21
C PRO A 76 -10.31 -3.32 8.82
N ILE A 77 -9.54 -2.34 8.36
CA ILE A 77 -9.67 -1.81 7.00
C ILE A 77 -9.37 -2.97 6.05
N ASP A 78 -10.32 -3.34 5.19
CA ASP A 78 -10.11 -4.38 4.18
C ASP A 78 -9.10 -3.85 3.15
N CYS A 79 -7.91 -4.43 3.11
CA CYS A 79 -6.88 -4.08 2.14
C CYS A 79 -7.34 -4.26 0.68
N LYS A 80 -8.36 -5.09 0.41
CA LYS A 80 -8.91 -5.26 -0.95
C LYS A 80 -9.68 -4.03 -1.42
N GLU A 81 -10.34 -3.28 -0.53
CA GLU A 81 -11.03 -2.03 -0.87
C GLU A 81 -10.06 -0.90 -1.24
N TRP A 82 -8.83 -0.92 -0.74
CA TRP A 82 -7.80 0.10 -1.01
C TRP A 82 -6.93 -0.19 -2.24
N MET A 83 -6.89 -1.44 -2.69
CA MET A 83 -6.09 -1.85 -3.86
C MET A 83 -6.89 -1.85 -5.17
N ALA A 84 -8.21 -1.63 -5.11
CA ALA A 84 -9.09 -1.41 -6.25
C ALA A 84 -9.09 0.08 -6.66
#